data_AF-A0A6P0SXS1-F1
#
_entry.id   AF-A0A6P0SXS1-F1
#
_cell.length_a   1.000
_cell.length_b   1.000
_cell.length_c   1.000
_cell.angle_alpha   90.00
_cell.angle_beta   90.00
_cell.angle_gamma   90.00
#
_symmetry.space_group_name_H-M   'P 1'
#
loop_
_entity.id
_entity.type
_entity.pdbx_description
1 polymer ?
#
loop_
_entity_poly.entity_id
_entity_poly.type
_entity_poly.pdbx_seq_one_letter_code
_entity_poly.pdbx_strand_id
1 'polypeptide(L)' 'IPHVVIGENKTFLGEEELLRSRGVIVEVLNDDSCYQLMQDFILNNSKLWNEDIGVV' A
#
# COMPACT_ATOMS: atom_id res chain seq x y z
N ILE A 1 -16.55 -5.92 -4.12
CA ILE A 1 -16.07 -5.12 -2.97
C ILE A 1 -16.28 -3.65 -3.35
N PRO A 2 -17.30 -2.95 -2.80
CA PRO A 2 -17.66 -1.60 -3.25
C PRO A 2 -16.83 -0.48 -2.62
N HIS A 3 -16.18 -0.74 -1.48
CA HIS A 3 -15.37 0.22 -0.74
C HIS A 3 -14.10 -0.45 -0.26
N VAL A 4 -12.96 0.19 -0.49
CA VAL A 4 -11.64 -0.21 0.00
C VAL A 4 -11.08 0.93 0.84
N VAL A 5 -10.69 0.61 2.07
CA VAL A 5 -10.01 1.54 2.98
C VAL A 5 -8.56 1.10 3.08
N ILE A 6 -7.64 2.01 2.76
CA ILE A 6 -6.20 1.79 2.73
C ILE A 6 -5.59 2.54 3.92
N GLY A 7 -4.78 1.85 4.74
CA GLY A 7 -4.09 2.46 5.87
C GLY A 7 -3.14 3.56 5.40
N GLU A 8 -2.23 3.23 4.49
CA GLU A 8 -1.27 4.15 3.88
C GLU A 8 -0.89 3.68 2.47
N ASN A 9 -0.45 4.61 1.61
CA ASN A 9 0.03 4.31 0.25
C ASN A 9 1.35 5.05 -0.09
N LYS A 10 2.01 5.62 0.92
CA LYS A 10 3.27 6.37 0.75
C LYS A 10 4.42 5.41 0.52
N THR A 11 4.40 4.27 1.19
CA THR A 11 5.44 3.25 1.05
C THR A 11 5.31 2.50 -0.27
N PHE A 12 4.08 2.29 -0.73
CA PHE A 12 3.79 1.62 -2.00
C PHE A 12 2.44 2.08 -2.53
N LEU A 13 2.45 2.65 -3.74
CA LEU A 13 1.24 3.04 -4.45
C LEU A 13 0.82 1.91 -5.40
N GLY A 14 -0.30 1.25 -5.08
CA GLY A 14 -0.90 0.22 -5.93
C GLY A 14 -1.81 0.78 -7.02
N GLU A 15 -2.65 -0.09 -7.58
CA GLU A 15 -3.60 0.23 -8.66
C GLU A 15 -4.89 0.92 -8.16
N GLU A 16 -4.75 1.93 -7.29
CA GLU A 16 -5.90 2.65 -6.71
C GLU A 16 -6.78 3.30 -7.79
N GLU A 17 -6.17 3.83 -8.84
CA GLU A 17 -6.89 4.45 -9.97
C GLU A 17 -7.70 3.43 -10.77
N LEU A 18 -7.19 2.20 -10.94
CA LEU A 18 -7.95 1.13 -11.60
C LEU A 18 -9.21 0.80 -10.79
N LEU A 19 -9.10 0.75 -9.45
CA LEU A 19 -10.25 0.54 -8.57
C LEU A 19 -11.26 1.67 -8.70
N ARG A 20 -10.81 2.93 -8.62
CA ARG A 20 -11.67 4.12 -8.80
C ARG A 20 -12.38 4.10 -10.17
N SER A 21 -11.67 3.74 -11.24
CA SER A 21 -12.22 3.64 -12.60
C SER A 21 -13.36 2.62 -12.74
N ARG A 22 -13.38 1.62 -11.85
CA ARG A 22 -14.42 0.57 -11.79
C ARG A 22 -15.55 0.91 -10.81
N GLY A 23 -15.61 2.14 -10.31
CA GLY A 23 -16.64 2.60 -9.38
C GLY A 23 -16.44 2.14 -7.93
N VAL A 24 -15.24 1.63 -7.59
CA VAL A 24 -14.90 1.30 -6.20
C VAL A 24 -14.52 2.58 -5.48
N ILE A 25 -15.12 2.81 -4.32
CA ILE A 25 -14.70 3.90 -3.42
C ILE A 25 -13.36 3.50 -2.81
N VAL A 26 -12.37 4.38 -2.88
CA VAL A 26 -11.04 4.15 -2.27
C VAL A 26 -10.74 5.31 -1.32
N GLU A 27 -10.65 5.00 -0.03
CA GLU A 27 -10.33 5.93 1.05
C GLU A 27 -8.93 5.62 1.58
N VAL A 28 -8.07 6.64 1.69
CA VAL A 28 -6.70 6.51 2.22
C VAL A 28 -6.63 7.27 3.52
N LEU A 29 -6.42 6.56 4.63
CA LEU A 29 -6.45 7.15 5.98
C LEU A 29 -5.17 7.92 6.32
N ASN A 30 -4.07 7.67 5.61
CA ASN A 30 -2.74 8.18 5.96
C ASN A 30 -2.36 7.85 7.40
N ASP A 31 -2.62 6.61 7.83
CA ASP A 31 -2.34 6.14 9.16
C ASP A 31 -0.82 6.04 9.39
N ASP A 32 -0.31 6.87 10.29
CA ASP A 32 1.11 6.93 10.62
C ASP A 32 1.62 5.62 11.22
N SER A 33 0.79 4.84 11.93
CA SER A 33 1.20 3.55 12.49
C SER A 33 1.43 2.51 11.39
N CYS A 34 0.58 2.48 10.37
CA CYS A 34 0.78 1.65 9.18
C CYS A 34 2.03 2.06 8.42
N TYR A 35 2.24 3.37 8.25
CA TYR A 35 3.40 3.89 7.54
C TYR A 35 4.71 3.51 8.25
N GLN A 36 4.81 3.77 9.56
CA GLN A 36 6.00 3.42 10.34
C GLN A 36 6.27 1.91 10.34
N LEU A 37 5.23 1.08 10.50
CA LEU A 37 5.36 -0.38 10.44
C LEU A 37 5.96 -0.84 9.11
N MET A 38 5.45 -0.32 7.99
CA MET A 38 5.94 -0.72 6.67
C MET A 38 7.35 -0.17 6.40
N GLN A 39 7.67 1.06 6.82
CA GLN A 39 9.02 1.61 6.72
C GLN A 39 10.04 0.74 7.48
N ASP A 40 9.75 0.38 8.73
CA ASP A 40 10.63 -0.45 9.55
C ASP A 40 10.81 -1.86 8.95
N PHE A 41 9.75 -2.46 8.44
CA PHE A 41 9.83 -3.78 7.81
C PHE A 41 10.72 -3.76 6.57
N ILE A 42 10.52 -2.79 5.67
CA ILE A 42 11.26 -2.67 4.42
C ILE A 42 12.72 -2.36 4.66
N LEU A 43 13.03 -1.49 5.63
CA LEU A 43 14.40 -1.19 6.00
C LEU A 43 15.15 -2.45 6.46
N ASN A 44 14.50 -3.29 7.26
CA ASN A 44 15.10 -4.48 7.85
C ASN A 44 15.06 -5.71 6.93
N ASN A 45 14.14 -5.77 5.96
CA ASN A 45 13.89 -6.94 5.12
C ASN A 45 13.75 -6.59 3.63
N SER A 46 14.55 -5.64 3.14
CA SER A 46 14.43 -5.08 1.78
C SER A 46 14.40 -6.11 0.65
N LYS A 47 15.20 -7.18 0.75
CA LYS A 47 15.19 -8.26 -0.25
C LYS A 47 13.85 -9.00 -0.29
N LEU A 48 13.28 -9.30 0.87
CA LEU A 48 11.97 -9.97 0.97
C LEU A 48 10.85 -9.04 0.49
N TRP A 49 10.94 -7.76 0.83
CA TRP A 49 10.01 -6.77 0.30
C TRP A 49 10.07 -6.69 -1.22
N ASN A 50 11.27 -6.58 -1.81
CA ASN A 50 11.43 -6.53 -3.26
C ASN A 50 10.88 -7.79 -3.95
N GLU A 51 11.09 -8.97 -3.34
CA GLU A 51 10.48 -10.23 -3.81
C GLU A 51 8.94 -10.14 -3.82
N ASP A 52 8.34 -9.66 -2.73
CA ASP A 52 6.88 -9.55 -2.57
C ASP A 52 6.22 -8.64 -3.62
N ILE A 53 6.87 -7.51 -3.94
CA ILE A 53 6.40 -6.59 -4.99
C ILE A 53 6.92 -6.94 -6.40
N GLY A 54 7.65 -8.06 -6.55
CA GLY A 54 8.15 -8.54 -7.83
C GLY A 54 9.23 -7.67 -8.49
N VAL A 55 9.96 -6.88 -7.70
CA VAL A 55 11.12 -6.11 -8.17
C VAL A 55 12.35 -7.03 -8.14
N VAL A 56 12.97 -7.23 -9.31
CA VAL A 56 14.18 -8.06 -9.51
C VAL A 56 15.45 -7.22 -9.37
#